data_AF-A0A150AGY2-F1
#
_entry.id   AF-A0A150AGY2-F1
#
_cell.length_a   1.000
_cell.length_b   1.000
_cell.length_c   1.000
_cell.angle_alpha   90.00
_cell.angle_beta   90.00
_cell.angle_gamma   90.00
#
_symmetry.space_group_name_H-M   'P 1'
#
loop_
_entity.id
_entity.type
_entity.pdbx_description
1 polymer ?
#
loop_
_entity_poly.entity_id
_entity_poly.type
_entity_poly.pdbx_seq_one_letter_code
_entity_poly.pdbx_strand_id
1 'polypeptide(L)'
;MVSCQDDNIQSQIDDLTGKVDDLNSNLDSLDQELASLKEAHQTALLEKLQEMDDVMAGLIAENAQLSEQYSAISDSLQSIKDEVSGSNNTVYYGDLLTAENFAKYTAQGASIVTGNILVTTEDQLNTLAALRVAGGNIHVSSLTDVTLPALETVGGDLVLSSVKGTVTFDNLFTVAGSVFDNNNAEQTALVANKLAFVSGDVEIQTNILLETVSFESLAFVKSLLINSYWAEDPEYNNYGALSSVILSEVDVEKDLTVAFGGTGSVNIGNVGGHLKLEKTKFTDINITGTTLGGLEVINNGELTNLVVDNLKTVNGNIKISNNVASSGVGFFSVANTTGFTTFPSFSELTEIKGNVNVEGNSALTSIEAFNAVTSITGENVTFNNNGSLSVLDIFNNVTEAGVQVSQFTRKNTKLYVVEKTNWFNGFSNLLEGGDITLEIKDPTADDGGFGLFSTVVVKFEGFSSMTKATRLRLTVGDVTEFNAFNALEDLLPTFDDLSYLTLAVPKNTDVTLCSISTILSKIKNDELGNPNYIINIQAVNEWGWYQNVEDANATIDQVLAGCE
;
A
#
# COMPACT_ATOMS: atom_id res chain seq x y z
N MET A 1 61.61 -27.08 -65.56
CA MET A 1 61.66 -26.34 -64.28
C MET A 1 60.71 -25.15 -64.37
N VAL A 2 59.39 -25.35 -64.20
CA VAL A 2 58.40 -24.26 -63.99
C VAL A 2 57.20 -24.82 -63.19
N SER A 3 57.40 -25.64 -62.14
CA SER A 3 56.25 -26.23 -61.42
C SER A 3 56.30 -26.15 -59.89
N CYS A 4 57.24 -25.42 -59.29
CA CYS A 4 57.30 -25.28 -57.82
C CYS A 4 56.99 -23.86 -57.33
N GLN A 5 56.79 -22.89 -58.24
CA GLN A 5 56.40 -21.52 -57.90
C GLN A 5 54.87 -21.32 -57.97
N ASP A 6 54.18 -22.08 -58.81
CA ASP A 6 52.72 -22.02 -58.98
C ASP A 6 51.97 -22.59 -57.77
N ASP A 7 52.47 -23.65 -57.13
CA ASP A 7 51.80 -24.28 -55.97
C ASP A 7 51.72 -23.35 -54.74
N ASN A 8 52.71 -22.48 -54.54
CA ASN A 8 52.72 -21.51 -53.43
C ASN A 8 51.73 -20.36 -53.68
N ILE A 9 51.64 -19.91 -54.93
CA ILE A 9 50.66 -18.89 -55.34
C ILE A 9 49.24 -19.46 -55.23
N GLN A 10 49.01 -20.71 -55.63
CA GLN A 10 47.70 -21.35 -55.51
C GLN A 10 47.26 -21.49 -54.06
N SER A 11 48.14 -21.89 -53.14
CA SER A 11 47.81 -21.96 -51.71
C SER A 11 47.44 -20.61 -51.10
N GLN A 12 48.08 -19.52 -51.53
CA GLN A 12 47.74 -18.16 -51.10
C GLN A 12 46.39 -17.70 -51.67
N ILE A 13 46.07 -18.09 -52.91
CA ILE A 13 44.77 -17.84 -53.54
C ILE A 13 43.67 -18.60 -52.80
N ASP A 14 43.91 -19.85 -52.42
CA ASP A 14 42.93 -20.67 -51.69
C ASP A 14 42.66 -20.11 -50.28
N ASP A 15 43.69 -19.67 -49.55
CA ASP A 15 43.55 -18.99 -48.23
C ASP A 15 42.79 -17.65 -48.35
N LEU A 16 43.09 -16.85 -49.37
CA LEU A 16 42.36 -15.61 -49.64
C LEU A 16 40.90 -15.88 -50.02
N THR A 17 40.65 -16.93 -50.79
CA THR A 17 39.28 -17.35 -51.16
C THR A 17 38.50 -17.76 -49.93
N GLY A 18 39.09 -18.58 -49.04
CA GLY A 18 38.46 -18.95 -47.77
C GLY A 18 38.13 -17.75 -46.89
N LYS A 19 39.05 -16.77 -46.77
CA LYS A 19 38.79 -15.51 -46.03
C LYS A 19 37.68 -14.67 -46.66
N VAL A 20 37.57 -14.65 -47.98
CA VAL A 20 36.48 -13.97 -48.70
C VAL A 20 35.15 -14.67 -48.43
N ASP A 21 35.12 -16.00 -48.43
CA ASP A 21 33.92 -16.78 -48.11
C ASP A 21 33.47 -16.56 -46.66
N ASP A 22 34.41 -16.55 -45.70
CA ASP A 22 34.12 -16.23 -44.29
C ASP A 22 33.59 -14.80 -44.12
N LEU A 23 34.18 -13.83 -44.82
CA LEU A 23 33.70 -12.44 -44.81
C LEU A 23 32.29 -12.31 -45.39
N ASN A 24 31.98 -13.02 -46.47
CA ASN A 24 30.65 -13.05 -47.07
C ASN A 24 29.63 -13.68 -46.11
N SER A 25 30.00 -14.79 -45.45
CA SER A 25 29.13 -15.42 -44.44
C SER A 25 28.86 -14.50 -43.25
N ASN A 26 29.86 -13.75 -42.79
CA ASN A 26 29.68 -12.76 -41.72
C ASN A 26 28.78 -11.60 -42.17
N LEU A 27 28.90 -11.15 -43.43
CA LEU A 27 28.06 -10.11 -44.00
C LEU A 27 26.59 -10.56 -44.07
N ASP A 28 26.35 -11.79 -44.54
CA ASP A 28 25.00 -12.39 -44.59
C ASP A 28 24.39 -12.52 -43.19
N SER A 29 25.18 -12.90 -42.18
CA SER A 29 24.74 -12.96 -40.78
C SER A 29 24.37 -11.58 -40.24
N LEU A 30 25.19 -10.56 -40.53
CA LEU A 30 24.93 -9.19 -40.10
C LEU A 30 23.68 -8.60 -40.76
N ASP A 31 23.45 -8.92 -42.03
CA ASP A 31 22.24 -8.52 -42.77
C ASP A 31 20.98 -9.17 -42.19
N GLN A 32 21.06 -10.44 -41.77
CA GLN A 32 19.96 -11.12 -41.06
C GLN A 32 19.69 -10.51 -39.69
N GLU A 33 20.73 -10.27 -38.87
CA GLU A 33 20.58 -9.61 -37.57
C GLU A 33 19.99 -8.20 -37.71
N LEU A 34 20.44 -7.43 -38.71
CA LEU A 34 19.91 -6.10 -38.99
C LEU A 34 18.44 -6.15 -39.41
N ALA A 35 18.03 -7.15 -40.20
CA ALA A 35 16.64 -7.34 -40.58
C ALA A 35 15.76 -7.68 -39.37
N SER A 36 16.19 -8.63 -38.53
CA SER A 36 15.48 -9.00 -37.31
C SER A 36 15.39 -7.85 -36.31
N LEU A 37 16.47 -7.08 -36.14
CA LEU A 37 16.47 -5.92 -35.26
C LEU A 37 15.52 -4.82 -35.76
N LYS A 38 15.48 -4.58 -37.07
CA LYS A 38 14.53 -3.64 -37.68
C LYS A 38 13.08 -4.07 -37.45
N GLU A 39 12.77 -5.35 -37.63
CA GLU A 39 11.43 -5.90 -37.40
C GLU A 39 11.04 -5.79 -35.92
N ALA A 40 11.91 -6.21 -35.00
CA ALA A 40 11.68 -6.08 -33.56
C ALA A 40 11.45 -4.63 -33.13
N HIS A 41 12.28 -3.70 -33.62
CA HIS A 41 12.13 -2.28 -33.33
C HIS A 41 10.83 -1.69 -33.90
N GLN A 42 10.43 -2.11 -35.11
CA GLN A 42 9.17 -1.69 -35.71
C GLN A 42 7.95 -2.19 -34.92
N THR A 43 7.99 -3.43 -34.44
CA THR A 43 6.94 -3.99 -33.58
C THR A 43 6.85 -3.26 -32.24
N ALA A 44 7.98 -3.05 -31.56
CA ALA A 44 8.00 -2.30 -30.30
C ALA A 44 7.50 -0.84 -30.46
N LEU A 45 7.80 -0.20 -31.60
CA LEU A 45 7.29 1.13 -31.91
C LEU A 45 5.77 1.12 -32.14
N LEU A 46 5.24 0.10 -32.81
CA LEU A 46 3.79 -0.07 -33.02
C LEU A 46 3.05 -0.30 -31.70
N GLU A 47 3.60 -1.13 -30.80
CA GLU A 47 3.05 -1.33 -29.45
C GLU A 47 3.02 -0.02 -28.66
N LYS A 48 4.10 0.77 -28.70
CA LYS A 48 4.16 2.08 -28.05
C LYS A 48 3.20 3.11 -28.66
N LEU A 49 2.97 3.07 -29.97
CA LEU A 49 1.95 3.91 -30.61
C LEU A 49 0.54 3.53 -30.15
N GLN A 50 0.24 2.23 -30.02
CA GLN A 50 -1.04 1.76 -29.51
C GLN A 50 -1.26 2.17 -28.05
N GLU A 51 -0.26 2.00 -27.18
CA GLU A 51 -0.34 2.48 -25.79
C GLU A 51 -0.63 3.99 -25.74
N MET A 52 0.00 4.78 -26.61
CA MET A 52 -0.21 6.22 -26.66
C MET A 52 -1.60 6.60 -27.18
N ASP A 53 -2.13 5.86 -28.17
CA ASP A 53 -3.50 6.03 -28.67
C ASP A 53 -4.55 5.68 -27.60
N ASP A 54 -4.32 4.62 -26.83
CA ASP A 54 -5.19 4.21 -25.72
C ASP A 54 -5.20 5.27 -24.60
N VAL A 55 -4.02 5.80 -24.22
CA VAL A 55 -3.90 6.91 -23.28
C VAL A 55 -4.60 8.17 -23.80
N MET A 56 -4.45 8.50 -25.09
CA MET A 56 -5.10 9.67 -25.68
C MET A 56 -6.62 9.51 -25.71
N ALA A 57 -7.14 8.32 -26.00
CA ALA A 57 -8.56 8.02 -25.93
C ALA A 57 -9.11 8.17 -24.50
N GLY A 58 -8.36 7.70 -23.50
CA GLY A 58 -8.68 7.90 -22.08
C GLY A 58 -8.77 9.38 -21.69
N LEU A 59 -7.75 10.17 -22.03
CA LEU A 59 -7.73 11.62 -21.76
C LEU A 59 -8.86 12.37 -22.45
N ILE A 60 -9.22 11.97 -23.68
CA ILE A 60 -10.36 12.56 -24.40
C ILE A 60 -11.68 12.27 -23.66
N ALA A 61 -11.87 11.04 -23.16
CA ALA A 61 -13.07 10.65 -22.43
C ALA A 61 -13.18 11.39 -21.08
N GLU A 62 -12.08 11.48 -20.33
CA GLU A 62 -12.01 12.21 -19.05
C GLU A 62 -12.29 13.71 -19.26
N ASN A 63 -11.66 14.33 -20.26
CA ASN A 63 -11.90 15.74 -20.57
C ASN A 63 -13.34 16.01 -21.03
N ALA A 64 -13.99 15.04 -21.68
CA ALA A 64 -15.40 15.14 -22.04
C ALA A 64 -16.30 15.11 -20.78
N GLN A 65 -16.04 14.20 -19.84
CA GLN A 65 -16.76 14.14 -18.55
C GLN A 65 -16.56 15.41 -17.73
N LEU A 66 -15.32 15.89 -17.60
CA LEU A 66 -15.02 17.13 -16.89
C LEU A 66 -15.70 18.34 -17.54
N SER A 67 -15.73 18.39 -18.87
CA SER A 67 -16.45 19.44 -19.60
C SER A 67 -17.96 19.39 -19.36
N GLU A 68 -18.56 18.20 -19.25
CA GLU A 68 -19.99 18.04 -18.94
C GLU A 68 -20.30 18.48 -17.51
N GLN A 69 -19.48 18.08 -16.53
CA GLN A 69 -19.60 18.53 -15.14
C GLN A 69 -19.43 20.06 -15.04
N TYR A 70 -18.41 20.62 -15.68
CA TYR A 70 -18.19 22.07 -15.70
C TYR A 70 -19.36 22.82 -16.34
N SER A 71 -19.91 22.29 -17.44
CA SER A 71 -21.10 22.87 -18.08
C SER A 71 -22.29 22.83 -17.11
N ALA A 72 -22.55 21.70 -16.46
CA ALA A 72 -23.65 21.55 -15.51
C ALA A 72 -23.54 22.53 -14.34
N ILE A 73 -22.34 22.68 -13.76
CA ILE A 73 -22.07 23.65 -12.69
C ILE A 73 -22.24 25.09 -13.19
N SER A 74 -21.68 25.40 -14.37
CA SER A 74 -21.78 26.72 -14.97
C SER A 74 -23.23 27.09 -15.28
N ASP A 75 -24.02 26.15 -15.80
CA ASP A 75 -25.44 26.32 -16.10
C ASP A 75 -26.26 26.46 -14.83
N SER A 76 -25.99 25.65 -13.79
CA SER A 76 -26.60 25.79 -12.46
C SER A 76 -26.30 27.17 -11.85
N LEU A 77 -25.03 27.59 -11.85
CA LEU A 77 -24.60 28.87 -11.30
C LEU A 77 -25.22 30.04 -12.07
N GLN A 78 -25.26 29.96 -13.40
CA GLN A 78 -25.89 30.97 -14.24
C GLN A 78 -27.40 31.02 -13.99
N SER A 79 -28.06 29.86 -13.85
CA SER A 79 -29.47 29.76 -13.47
C SER A 79 -29.74 30.37 -12.09
N ILE A 80 -28.92 30.09 -11.07
CA ILE A 80 -29.01 30.71 -9.73
C ILE A 80 -28.83 32.23 -9.84
N LYS A 81 -27.86 32.69 -10.63
CA LYS A 81 -27.61 34.12 -10.83
C LYS A 81 -28.78 34.83 -11.53
N ASP A 82 -29.38 34.19 -12.53
CA ASP A 82 -30.57 34.69 -13.21
C ASP A 82 -31.76 34.71 -12.27
N GLU A 83 -31.91 33.69 -11.43
CA GLU A 83 -32.96 33.59 -10.40
C GLU A 83 -32.83 34.68 -9.33
N VAL A 84 -31.61 34.95 -8.85
CA VAL A 84 -31.32 36.03 -7.88
C VAL A 84 -31.52 37.41 -8.50
N SER A 85 -31.22 37.59 -9.80
CA SER A 85 -31.33 38.89 -10.47
C SER A 85 -32.73 39.19 -11.02
N GLY A 86 -33.53 38.16 -11.33
CA GLY A 86 -34.82 38.26 -12.01
C GLY A 86 -36.05 38.33 -11.11
N SER A 87 -35.93 38.07 -9.81
CA SER A 87 -37.08 37.99 -8.90
C SER A 87 -36.77 38.50 -7.50
N ASN A 88 -37.58 39.45 -6.99
CA ASN A 88 -37.52 39.88 -5.59
C ASN A 88 -37.97 38.78 -4.60
N ASN A 89 -38.54 37.68 -5.10
CA ASN A 89 -39.18 36.65 -4.30
C ASN A 89 -38.45 35.30 -4.32
N THR A 90 -37.36 35.11 -5.07
CA THR A 90 -36.66 33.81 -5.13
C THR A 90 -35.74 33.55 -3.94
N VAL A 91 -35.29 34.62 -3.26
CA VAL A 91 -34.37 34.54 -2.12
C VAL A 91 -35.09 34.86 -0.81
N TYR A 92 -35.18 33.89 0.08
CA TYR A 92 -35.61 34.08 1.45
C TYR A 92 -34.42 34.51 2.32
N TYR A 93 -34.48 35.74 2.83
CA TYR A 93 -33.46 36.30 3.70
C TYR A 93 -33.76 35.98 5.17
N GLY A 94 -33.00 35.04 5.72
CA GLY A 94 -33.09 34.63 7.13
C GLY A 94 -33.10 33.12 7.31
N ASP A 95 -33.37 32.68 8.53
CA ASP A 95 -33.36 31.26 8.89
C ASP A 95 -34.75 30.63 8.75
N LEU A 96 -34.80 29.34 8.47
CA LEU A 96 -35.99 28.49 8.52
C LEU A 96 -35.96 27.61 9.77
N LEU A 97 -36.29 28.20 10.93
CA LEU A 97 -36.26 27.50 12.23
C LEU A 97 -37.64 27.25 12.83
N THR A 98 -38.63 28.01 12.39
CA THR A 98 -39.99 27.99 12.97
C THR A 98 -41.02 27.79 11.86
N ALA A 99 -42.19 27.24 12.19
CA ALA A 99 -43.28 27.08 11.24
C ALA A 99 -43.69 28.39 10.54
N GLU A 100 -43.57 29.54 11.23
CA GLU A 100 -43.81 30.85 10.63
C GLU A 100 -42.81 31.19 9.51
N ASN A 101 -41.53 30.85 9.72
CA ASN A 101 -40.49 31.10 8.72
C ASN A 101 -40.69 30.23 7.47
N PHE A 102 -41.02 28.94 7.66
CA PHE A 102 -41.37 28.04 6.56
C PHE A 102 -42.61 28.55 5.80
N ALA A 103 -43.66 28.99 6.49
CA ALA A 103 -44.85 29.53 5.84
C ALA A 103 -44.55 30.79 5.01
N LYS A 104 -43.67 31.68 5.49
CA LYS A 104 -43.21 32.86 4.74
C LYS A 104 -42.40 32.47 3.51
N TYR A 105 -41.47 31.53 3.65
CA TYR A 105 -40.70 30.97 2.54
C TYR A 105 -41.62 30.39 1.45
N THR A 106 -42.60 29.56 1.83
CA THR A 106 -43.57 28.97 0.89
C THR A 106 -44.42 30.05 0.22
N ALA A 107 -44.93 31.02 0.98
CA ALA A 107 -45.76 32.09 0.44
C ALA A 107 -44.98 32.99 -0.54
N GLN A 108 -43.69 33.14 -0.30
CA GLN A 108 -42.79 33.87 -1.18
C GLN A 108 -42.46 33.06 -2.45
N GLY A 109 -42.52 31.72 -2.40
CA GLY A 109 -42.12 30.86 -3.51
C GLY A 109 -40.61 30.88 -3.74
N ALA A 110 -39.85 31.05 -2.66
CA ALA A 110 -38.39 31.06 -2.71
C ALA A 110 -37.85 29.64 -2.96
N SER A 111 -36.65 29.57 -3.53
CA SER A 111 -35.85 28.36 -3.75
C SER A 111 -34.45 28.50 -3.13
N ILE A 112 -34.11 29.69 -2.64
CA ILE A 112 -32.83 30.02 -2.02
C ILE A 112 -33.12 30.55 -0.61
N VAL A 113 -32.36 30.06 0.37
CA VAL A 113 -32.41 30.52 1.76
C VAL A 113 -31.02 31.02 2.12
N THR A 114 -30.88 32.24 2.66
CA THR A 114 -29.56 32.76 3.02
C THR A 114 -29.06 32.29 4.38
N GLY A 115 -29.97 31.85 5.26
CA GLY A 115 -29.67 31.45 6.63
C GLY A 115 -29.68 29.94 6.86
N ASN A 116 -29.80 29.55 8.13
CA ASN A 116 -29.83 28.17 8.57
C ASN A 116 -31.23 27.55 8.41
N ILE A 117 -31.29 26.25 8.21
CA ILE A 117 -32.52 25.48 8.02
C ILE A 117 -32.56 24.36 9.05
N LEU A 118 -33.64 24.29 9.83
CA LEU A 118 -33.90 23.20 10.76
C LEU A 118 -35.17 22.45 10.30
N VAL A 119 -35.00 21.19 9.94
CA VAL A 119 -36.06 20.29 9.47
C VAL A 119 -36.30 19.21 10.52
N THR A 120 -37.49 19.22 11.11
CA THR A 120 -37.91 18.31 12.21
C THR A 120 -39.25 17.64 11.95
N THR A 121 -39.93 18.01 10.86
CA THR A 121 -41.25 17.50 10.48
C THR A 121 -41.31 17.27 8.98
N GLU A 122 -42.16 16.32 8.57
CA GLU A 122 -42.37 15.98 7.16
C GLU A 122 -42.92 17.18 6.36
N ASP A 123 -43.76 18.01 6.98
CA ASP A 123 -44.30 19.23 6.34
C ASP A 123 -43.19 20.25 6.03
N GLN A 124 -42.19 20.38 6.90
CA GLN A 124 -41.02 21.22 6.64
C GLN A 124 -40.18 20.64 5.50
N LEU A 125 -39.97 19.33 5.47
CA LEU A 125 -39.23 18.66 4.39
C LEU A 125 -39.92 18.86 3.04
N ASN A 126 -41.23 18.62 2.97
CA ASN A 126 -42.04 18.80 1.76
C ASN A 126 -42.03 20.25 1.26
N THR A 127 -41.96 21.22 2.17
CA THR A 127 -41.83 22.64 1.83
C THR A 127 -40.52 22.93 1.07
N LEU A 128 -39.46 22.16 1.32
CA LEU A 128 -38.14 22.35 0.74
C LEU A 128 -37.92 21.56 -0.56
N ALA A 129 -38.97 20.97 -1.15
CA ALA A 129 -38.84 20.18 -2.39
C ALA A 129 -38.20 20.96 -3.55
N ALA A 130 -38.37 22.29 -3.60
CA ALA A 130 -37.77 23.19 -4.59
C ALA A 130 -36.57 23.98 -4.07
N LEU A 131 -36.08 23.68 -2.86
CA LEU A 131 -34.89 24.32 -2.29
C LEU A 131 -33.67 23.94 -3.12
N ARG A 132 -32.99 24.94 -3.69
CA ARG A 132 -31.75 24.78 -4.45
C ARG A 132 -30.51 25.14 -3.64
N VAL A 133 -30.59 26.20 -2.84
CA VAL A 133 -29.43 26.71 -2.09
C VAL A 133 -29.81 27.02 -0.66
N ALA A 134 -29.04 26.49 0.29
CA ALA A 134 -29.00 26.95 1.66
C ALA A 134 -27.68 27.68 1.90
N GLY A 135 -27.71 28.96 2.27
CA GLY A 135 -26.52 29.76 2.54
C GLY A 135 -25.86 29.46 3.89
N GLY A 136 -26.65 28.94 4.85
CA GLY A 136 -26.17 28.47 6.15
C GLY A 136 -26.17 26.94 6.26
N ASN A 137 -26.31 26.46 7.49
CA ASN A 137 -26.36 25.04 7.81
C ASN A 137 -27.75 24.45 7.50
N ILE A 138 -27.80 23.18 7.10
CA ILE A 138 -29.02 22.39 7.09
C ILE A 138 -28.90 21.33 8.19
N HIS A 139 -29.86 21.32 9.12
CA HIS A 139 -30.00 20.26 10.11
C HIS A 139 -31.33 19.53 9.89
N VAL A 140 -31.26 18.25 9.54
CA VAL A 140 -32.41 17.36 9.42
C VAL A 140 -32.42 16.39 10.60
N SER A 141 -33.57 16.26 11.26
CA SER A 141 -33.70 15.36 12.40
C SER A 141 -35.06 14.71 12.56
N SER A 142 -35.07 13.49 13.10
CA SER A 142 -36.29 12.74 13.46
C SER A 142 -37.24 12.47 12.29
N LEU A 143 -36.71 12.34 11.06
CA LEU A 143 -37.48 12.07 9.85
C LEU A 143 -37.18 10.70 9.26
N THR A 144 -38.10 10.21 8.43
CA THR A 144 -37.95 8.96 7.66
C THR A 144 -37.91 9.29 6.18
N ASP A 145 -37.02 8.65 5.43
CA ASP A 145 -36.92 8.80 3.97
C ASP A 145 -36.72 10.26 3.50
N VAL A 146 -35.64 10.88 3.99
CA VAL A 146 -35.30 12.28 3.70
C VAL A 146 -34.87 12.44 2.24
N THR A 147 -35.61 13.25 1.47
CA THR A 147 -35.24 13.60 0.09
C THR A 147 -35.30 15.11 -0.12
N LEU A 148 -34.18 15.70 -0.57
CA LEU A 148 -34.12 17.09 -1.03
C LEU A 148 -33.68 17.10 -2.50
N PRO A 149 -34.60 16.91 -3.45
CA PRO A 149 -34.27 16.54 -4.82
C PRO A 149 -33.68 17.71 -5.61
N ALA A 150 -34.02 18.96 -5.27
CA ALA A 150 -33.52 20.15 -5.96
C ALA A 150 -32.29 20.76 -5.29
N LEU A 151 -31.85 20.27 -4.13
CA LEU A 151 -30.77 20.89 -3.36
C LEU A 151 -29.45 20.73 -4.11
N GLU A 152 -28.80 21.85 -4.44
CA GLU A 152 -27.55 21.92 -5.19
C GLU A 152 -26.36 22.34 -4.31
N THR A 153 -26.60 23.19 -3.29
CA THR A 153 -25.54 23.77 -2.47
C THR A 153 -25.96 23.97 -1.02
N VAL A 154 -25.07 23.60 -0.11
CA VAL A 154 -25.12 23.99 1.32
C VAL A 154 -23.89 24.85 1.63
N GLY A 155 -24.11 26.09 2.04
CA GLY A 155 -23.06 27.07 2.34
C GLY A 155 -22.41 26.86 3.71
N GLY A 156 -23.06 26.10 4.59
CA GLY A 156 -22.51 25.67 5.87
C GLY A 156 -22.45 24.15 5.98
N ASP A 157 -22.73 23.64 7.18
CA ASP A 157 -22.74 22.21 7.49
C ASP A 157 -24.07 21.54 7.10
N LEU A 158 -24.00 20.29 6.67
CA LEU A 158 -25.14 19.39 6.51
C LEU A 158 -25.14 18.38 7.66
N VAL A 159 -26.15 18.45 8.53
CA VAL A 159 -26.25 17.63 9.74
C VAL A 159 -27.48 16.73 9.68
N LEU A 160 -27.27 15.42 9.79
CA LEU A 160 -28.29 14.38 9.84
C LEU A 160 -28.24 13.69 11.21
N SER A 161 -29.33 13.78 11.97
CA SER A 161 -29.39 13.20 13.31
C SER A 161 -30.74 12.58 13.63
N SER A 162 -30.77 11.35 14.15
CA SER A 162 -32.00 10.58 14.34
C SER A 162 -32.86 10.45 13.07
N VAL A 163 -32.26 10.46 11.87
CA VAL A 163 -32.95 10.15 10.62
C VAL A 163 -33.09 8.64 10.43
N LYS A 164 -34.04 8.25 9.58
CA LYS A 164 -34.42 6.85 9.34
C LYS A 164 -34.59 6.58 7.85
N GLY A 165 -34.50 5.31 7.46
CA GLY A 165 -34.67 4.90 6.08
C GLY A 165 -33.60 5.50 5.17
N THR A 166 -34.00 5.96 3.99
CA THR A 166 -33.06 6.46 2.97
C THR A 166 -32.89 7.98 3.06
N VAL A 167 -31.66 8.46 2.98
CA VAL A 167 -31.37 9.90 2.79
C VAL A 167 -30.79 10.12 1.40
N THR A 168 -31.46 10.93 0.58
CA THR A 168 -31.07 11.16 -0.80
C THR A 168 -31.00 12.65 -1.15
N PHE A 169 -29.91 13.01 -1.83
CA PHE A 169 -29.69 14.33 -2.43
C PHE A 169 -29.37 14.19 -3.92
N ASP A 170 -30.38 14.23 -4.78
CA ASP A 170 -30.25 13.93 -6.22
C ASP A 170 -29.33 14.92 -6.97
N ASN A 171 -29.27 16.16 -6.50
CA ASN A 171 -28.58 17.26 -7.18
C ASN A 171 -27.53 17.97 -6.32
N LEU A 172 -27.26 17.50 -5.11
CA LEU A 172 -26.33 18.18 -4.20
C LEU A 172 -24.92 18.07 -4.77
N PHE A 173 -24.32 19.22 -5.08
CA PHE A 173 -23.01 19.31 -5.71
C PHE A 173 -21.92 19.76 -4.72
N THR A 174 -22.26 20.67 -3.81
CA THR A 174 -21.29 21.26 -2.87
C THR A 174 -21.84 21.39 -1.45
N VAL A 175 -20.96 21.09 -0.48
CA VAL A 175 -21.12 21.46 0.93
C VAL A 175 -19.89 22.27 1.32
N ALA A 176 -20.07 23.57 1.57
CA ALA A 176 -18.96 24.46 1.92
C ALA A 176 -18.53 24.32 3.40
N GLY A 177 -19.34 23.67 4.24
CA GLY A 177 -18.96 23.18 5.56
C GLY A 177 -18.66 21.67 5.54
N SER A 178 -19.11 20.99 6.59
CA SER A 178 -18.92 19.54 6.81
C SER A 178 -20.23 18.78 6.64
N VAL A 179 -20.15 17.48 6.37
CA VAL A 179 -21.30 16.56 6.39
C VAL A 179 -21.20 15.70 7.64
N PHE A 180 -22.19 15.78 8.52
CA PHE A 180 -22.29 14.98 9.73
C PHE A 180 -23.50 14.07 9.63
N ASP A 181 -23.26 12.78 9.53
CA ASP A 181 -24.27 11.72 9.54
C ASP A 181 -23.98 10.78 10.70
N ASN A 182 -24.49 11.16 11.88
CA ASN A 182 -24.10 10.51 13.12
C ASN A 182 -25.31 10.06 13.95
N ASN A 183 -25.22 8.86 14.52
CA ASN A 183 -26.20 8.30 15.45
C ASN A 183 -27.62 8.12 14.86
N ASN A 184 -27.69 7.61 13.63
CA ASN A 184 -28.93 7.33 12.91
C ASN A 184 -29.21 5.83 12.92
N ALA A 185 -29.80 5.36 14.02
CA ALA A 185 -29.96 3.93 14.31
C ALA A 185 -30.83 3.18 13.28
N GLU A 186 -31.72 3.87 12.57
CA GLU A 186 -32.67 3.28 11.61
C GLU A 186 -32.44 3.77 10.17
N GLN A 187 -31.36 4.52 9.91
CA GLN A 187 -30.99 4.92 8.56
C GLN A 187 -30.37 3.74 7.82
N THR A 188 -30.77 3.53 6.57
CA THR A 188 -30.34 2.42 5.72
C THR A 188 -29.46 2.89 4.56
N ALA A 189 -29.57 4.16 4.15
CA ALA A 189 -28.72 4.69 3.08
C ALA A 189 -28.45 6.20 3.20
N LEU A 190 -27.29 6.62 2.72
CA LEU A 190 -26.93 8.01 2.41
C LEU A 190 -26.43 8.07 0.96
N VAL A 191 -27.16 8.78 0.10
CA VAL A 191 -26.88 8.86 -1.34
C VAL A 191 -26.81 10.31 -1.79
N ALA A 192 -25.63 10.73 -2.26
CA ALA A 192 -25.39 12.05 -2.85
C ALA A 192 -24.41 11.92 -4.01
N ASN A 193 -24.81 11.20 -5.06
CA ASN A 193 -23.90 10.81 -6.14
C ASN A 193 -23.30 11.97 -6.95
N LYS A 194 -23.95 13.15 -6.92
CA LYS A 194 -23.43 14.37 -7.57
C LYS A 194 -22.58 15.24 -6.65
N LEU A 195 -22.43 14.88 -5.37
CA LEU A 195 -21.65 15.65 -4.42
C LEU A 195 -20.19 15.54 -4.84
N ALA A 196 -19.62 16.65 -5.31
CA ALA A 196 -18.26 16.67 -5.83
C ALA A 196 -17.26 17.26 -4.83
N PHE A 197 -17.72 18.15 -3.95
CA PHE A 197 -16.85 18.92 -3.09
C PHE A 197 -17.46 19.12 -1.70
N VAL A 198 -16.69 18.75 -0.67
CA VAL A 198 -16.94 19.09 0.72
C VAL A 198 -15.72 19.84 1.27
N SER A 199 -15.88 21.10 1.65
CA SER A 199 -14.72 21.88 2.14
C SER A 199 -14.27 21.44 3.54
N GLY A 200 -15.20 20.93 4.33
CA GLY A 200 -14.98 20.42 5.68
C GLY A 200 -14.84 18.91 5.70
N ASP A 201 -15.21 18.33 6.84
CA ASP A 201 -15.08 16.90 7.07
C ASP A 201 -16.37 16.17 6.65
N VAL A 202 -16.26 14.91 6.23
CA VAL A 202 -17.42 14.00 6.09
C VAL A 202 -17.28 12.95 7.18
N GLU A 203 -18.22 12.96 8.11
CA GLU A 203 -18.23 12.08 9.28
C GLU A 203 -19.54 11.27 9.30
N ILE A 204 -19.41 9.97 9.07
CA ILE A 204 -20.50 9.00 9.03
C ILE A 204 -20.20 7.93 10.08
N GLN A 205 -20.88 8.00 11.23
CA GLN A 205 -20.60 7.07 12.32
C GLN A 205 -21.82 6.70 13.16
N THR A 206 -21.76 5.51 13.78
CA THR A 206 -22.82 5.05 14.70
C THR A 206 -24.20 4.95 14.02
N ASN A 207 -24.21 4.61 12.73
CA ASN A 207 -25.42 4.34 11.95
C ASN A 207 -25.52 2.81 11.76
N ILE A 208 -26.03 2.12 12.77
CA ILE A 208 -25.92 0.65 12.87
C ILE A 208 -26.61 -0.12 11.74
N LEU A 209 -27.69 0.45 11.16
CA LEU A 209 -28.44 -0.14 10.05
C LEU A 209 -28.08 0.46 8.68
N LEU A 210 -27.06 1.33 8.61
CA LEU A 210 -26.65 1.96 7.35
C LEU A 210 -26.01 0.91 6.45
N GLU A 211 -26.68 0.57 5.35
CA GLU A 211 -26.24 -0.43 4.38
C GLU A 211 -25.42 0.19 3.26
N THR A 212 -25.75 1.42 2.85
CA THR A 212 -25.17 2.09 1.68
C THR A 212 -24.70 3.52 1.97
N VAL A 213 -23.46 3.81 1.61
CA VAL A 213 -22.93 5.18 1.44
C VAL A 213 -22.50 5.34 0.00
N SER A 214 -23.01 6.36 -0.69
CA SER A 214 -22.71 6.58 -2.10
C SER A 214 -22.41 8.04 -2.41
N PHE A 215 -21.17 8.29 -2.81
CA PHE A 215 -20.63 9.58 -3.23
C PHE A 215 -19.83 9.43 -4.54
N GLU A 216 -20.52 8.97 -5.59
CA GLU A 216 -19.90 8.62 -6.89
C GLU A 216 -19.02 9.71 -7.50
N SER A 217 -19.37 11.00 -7.31
CA SER A 217 -18.62 12.11 -7.90
C SER A 217 -17.70 12.85 -6.91
N LEU A 218 -17.57 12.38 -5.67
CA LEU A 218 -16.83 13.11 -4.63
C LEU A 218 -15.33 13.13 -4.97
N ALA A 219 -14.88 14.27 -5.48
CA ALA A 219 -13.51 14.47 -5.90
C ALA A 219 -12.62 14.98 -4.77
N PHE A 220 -13.16 15.80 -3.86
CA PHE A 220 -12.38 16.39 -2.77
C PHE A 220 -13.14 16.52 -1.46
N VAL A 221 -12.44 16.18 -0.37
CA VAL A 221 -12.88 16.39 1.01
C VAL A 221 -11.68 16.67 1.92
N LYS A 222 -11.89 17.39 3.03
CA LYS A 222 -10.83 17.64 4.00
C LYS A 222 -10.44 16.38 4.77
N SER A 223 -11.41 15.70 5.37
CA SER A 223 -11.23 14.41 6.06
C SER A 223 -12.47 13.54 5.82
N LEU A 224 -12.30 12.23 5.67
CA LEU A 224 -13.41 11.31 5.43
C LEU A 224 -13.37 10.19 6.47
N LEU A 225 -14.41 10.09 7.30
CA LEU A 225 -14.59 9.04 8.29
C LEU A 225 -15.91 8.31 8.03
N ILE A 226 -15.82 7.03 7.66
CA ILE A 226 -16.95 6.11 7.57
C ILE A 226 -16.68 4.98 8.56
N ASN A 227 -17.45 4.94 9.64
CA ASN A 227 -17.25 3.95 10.71
C ASN A 227 -18.57 3.31 11.14
N SER A 228 -18.72 2.04 10.80
CA SER A 228 -19.90 1.24 11.10
C SER A 228 -19.70 0.30 12.29
N TYR A 229 -18.81 0.62 13.22
CA TYR A 229 -18.61 -0.17 14.43
C TYR A 229 -19.91 -0.38 15.22
N TRP A 230 -20.24 -1.63 15.53
CA TRP A 230 -21.41 -2.00 16.32
C TRP A 230 -21.03 -2.94 17.48
N ALA A 231 -20.90 -2.38 18.69
CA ALA A 231 -20.47 -3.13 19.88
C ALA A 231 -21.42 -4.27 20.29
N GLU A 232 -22.70 -4.16 19.92
CA GLU A 232 -23.74 -5.13 20.26
C GLU A 232 -24.02 -6.10 19.11
N ASP A 233 -23.12 -6.14 18.11
CA ASP A 233 -23.19 -7.08 16.98
C ASP A 233 -23.40 -8.52 17.51
N PRO A 234 -24.49 -9.20 17.14
CA PRO A 234 -24.82 -10.54 17.61
C PRO A 234 -23.80 -11.59 17.14
N GLU A 235 -23.03 -11.31 16.08
CA GLU A 235 -21.95 -12.17 15.61
C GLU A 235 -20.62 -11.90 16.34
N TYR A 236 -20.58 -10.89 17.23
CA TYR A 236 -19.40 -10.48 17.99
C TYR A 236 -18.20 -10.08 17.10
N ASN A 237 -18.44 -9.72 15.85
CA ASN A 237 -17.42 -9.26 14.91
C ASN A 237 -17.23 -7.73 14.96
N ASN A 238 -18.18 -7.04 15.59
CA ASN A 238 -18.33 -5.60 15.72
C ASN A 238 -18.60 -4.85 14.39
N TYR A 239 -19.18 -5.54 13.40
CA TYR A 239 -19.58 -4.93 12.14
C TYR A 239 -21.01 -4.38 12.22
N GLY A 240 -21.26 -3.24 11.60
CA GLY A 240 -22.61 -2.74 11.33
C GLY A 240 -23.16 -3.33 10.02
N ALA A 241 -24.29 -2.79 9.57
CA ALA A 241 -24.95 -3.24 8.33
C ALA A 241 -24.26 -2.77 7.02
N LEU A 242 -23.20 -1.95 7.10
CA LEU A 242 -22.59 -1.29 5.95
C LEU A 242 -22.01 -2.31 4.98
N SER A 243 -22.65 -2.41 3.83
CA SER A 243 -22.32 -3.35 2.78
C SER A 243 -21.86 -2.66 1.50
N SER A 244 -22.25 -1.42 1.23
CA SER A 244 -21.84 -0.70 0.02
C SER A 244 -21.24 0.65 0.38
N VAL A 245 -20.01 0.88 -0.08
CA VAL A 245 -19.32 2.17 0.00
C VAL A 245 -18.83 2.50 -1.39
N ILE A 246 -19.44 3.51 -2.01
CA ILE A 246 -19.15 3.92 -3.38
C ILE A 246 -18.43 5.26 -3.34
N LEU A 247 -17.14 5.22 -3.64
CA LEU A 247 -16.24 6.36 -3.78
C LEU A 247 -15.52 6.25 -5.13
N SER A 248 -15.23 7.38 -5.78
CA SER A 248 -14.50 7.40 -7.04
C SER A 248 -13.30 8.34 -6.94
N GLU A 249 -12.14 7.78 -6.60
CA GLU A 249 -10.83 8.46 -6.64
C GLU A 249 -10.77 9.74 -5.81
N VAL A 250 -11.47 9.75 -4.68
CA VAL A 250 -11.53 10.93 -3.81
C VAL A 250 -10.14 11.34 -3.32
N ASP A 251 -9.77 12.60 -3.54
CA ASP A 251 -8.64 13.24 -2.90
C ASP A 251 -9.04 13.73 -1.50
N VAL A 252 -8.24 13.38 -0.49
CA VAL A 252 -8.47 13.76 0.90
C VAL A 252 -7.29 14.58 1.42
N GLU A 253 -7.54 15.80 1.89
CA GLU A 253 -6.48 16.68 2.41
C GLU A 253 -5.78 16.09 3.64
N LYS A 254 -6.55 15.46 4.53
CA LYS A 254 -6.11 14.85 5.78
C LYS A 254 -6.35 13.34 5.77
N ASP A 255 -7.10 12.82 6.74
CA ASP A 255 -7.23 11.39 6.97
C ASP A 255 -8.46 10.83 6.26
N LEU A 256 -8.31 9.64 5.68
CA LEU A 256 -9.41 8.83 5.17
C LEU A 256 -9.48 7.55 6.01
N THR A 257 -10.60 7.32 6.68
CA THR A 257 -10.87 6.08 7.41
C THR A 257 -12.17 5.44 6.93
N VAL A 258 -12.09 4.19 6.49
CA VAL A 258 -13.26 3.31 6.34
C VAL A 258 -13.06 2.12 7.27
N ALA A 259 -14.00 1.92 8.19
CA ALA A 259 -13.89 0.86 9.19
C ALA A 259 -15.21 0.11 9.42
N PHE A 260 -15.10 -1.20 9.66
CA PHE A 260 -16.20 -2.08 10.07
C PHE A 260 -17.34 -2.19 9.05
N GLY A 261 -17.04 -2.30 7.75
CA GLY A 261 -18.05 -2.43 6.69
C GLY A 261 -17.49 -2.30 5.27
N GLY A 262 -18.38 -2.10 4.30
CA GLY A 262 -18.07 -1.97 2.86
C GLY A 262 -17.87 -3.32 2.18
N THR A 263 -18.15 -3.42 0.88
CA THR A 263 -17.91 -4.61 0.03
C THR A 263 -17.53 -4.19 -1.38
N GLY A 264 -17.05 -5.15 -2.17
CA GLY A 264 -16.69 -4.92 -3.57
C GLY A 264 -15.39 -4.13 -3.69
N SER A 265 -15.38 -3.11 -4.54
CA SER A 265 -14.18 -2.31 -4.82
C SER A 265 -14.30 -0.89 -4.30
N VAL A 266 -13.18 -0.30 -3.88
CA VAL A 266 -13.08 1.12 -3.52
C VAL A 266 -11.89 1.76 -4.23
N ASN A 267 -12.12 2.95 -4.81
CA ASN A 267 -11.10 3.73 -5.51
C ASN A 267 -10.80 5.00 -4.71
N ILE A 268 -9.52 5.23 -4.41
CA ILE A 268 -9.05 6.30 -3.53
C ILE A 268 -7.94 7.07 -4.24
N GLY A 269 -8.05 8.40 -4.25
CA GLY A 269 -7.05 9.30 -4.79
C GLY A 269 -5.89 9.51 -3.83
N ASN A 270 -5.36 10.73 -3.78
CA ASN A 270 -4.33 11.13 -2.84
C ASN A 270 -4.93 11.32 -1.45
N VAL A 271 -4.19 10.92 -0.41
CA VAL A 271 -4.58 11.16 0.98
C VAL A 271 -3.42 11.87 1.66
N GLY A 272 -3.57 13.16 1.96
CA GLY A 272 -2.50 13.96 2.55
C GLY A 272 -2.12 13.52 3.96
N GLY A 273 -3.07 12.95 4.70
CA GLY A 273 -2.91 12.31 6.00
C GLY A 273 -2.92 10.79 5.93
N HIS A 274 -3.43 10.15 6.97
CA HIS A 274 -3.41 8.70 7.12
C HIS A 274 -4.61 8.05 6.41
N LEU A 275 -4.33 7.14 5.48
CA LEU A 275 -5.33 6.26 4.88
C LEU A 275 -5.45 4.99 5.74
N LYS A 276 -6.61 4.77 6.35
CA LYS A 276 -6.92 3.61 7.19
C LYS A 276 -8.13 2.83 6.67
N LEU A 277 -7.90 1.59 6.28
CA LEU A 277 -8.91 0.62 5.89
C LEU A 277 -8.85 -0.55 6.88
N GLU A 278 -9.75 -0.55 7.85
CA GLU A 278 -9.75 -1.50 8.96
C GLU A 278 -11.02 -2.34 8.97
N LYS A 279 -10.88 -3.67 8.98
CA LYS A 279 -12.05 -4.56 9.09
C LYS A 279 -13.11 -4.20 8.07
N THR A 280 -12.69 -4.04 6.82
CA THR A 280 -13.60 -3.86 5.69
C THR A 280 -13.84 -5.20 5.01
N LYS A 281 -14.89 -5.29 4.19
CA LYS A 281 -15.14 -6.45 3.33
C LYS A 281 -14.91 -6.12 1.85
N PHE A 282 -14.09 -5.11 1.56
CA PHE A 282 -13.65 -4.83 0.19
C PHE A 282 -12.81 -6.00 -0.34
N THR A 283 -13.10 -6.44 -1.56
CA THR A 283 -12.28 -7.38 -2.31
C THR A 283 -11.13 -6.67 -3.01
N ASP A 284 -11.37 -5.44 -3.46
CA ASP A 284 -10.41 -4.65 -4.23
C ASP A 284 -10.25 -3.26 -3.63
N ILE A 285 -9.02 -2.89 -3.29
CA ILE A 285 -8.66 -1.56 -2.84
C ILE A 285 -7.72 -0.97 -3.90
N ASN A 286 -8.18 0.06 -4.60
CA ASN A 286 -7.39 0.73 -5.64
C ASN A 286 -6.99 2.12 -5.16
N ILE A 287 -5.70 2.31 -4.94
CA ILE A 287 -5.12 3.61 -4.62
C ILE A 287 -4.51 4.17 -5.90
N THR A 288 -5.24 5.09 -6.54
CA THR A 288 -4.80 5.76 -7.77
C THR A 288 -3.91 6.96 -7.49
N GLY A 289 -3.96 7.47 -6.25
CA GLY A 289 -3.12 8.56 -5.75
C GLY A 289 -1.62 8.24 -5.83
N THR A 290 -0.84 9.32 -5.96
CA THR A 290 0.63 9.24 -6.03
C THR A 290 1.30 9.46 -4.68
N THR A 291 0.57 10.02 -3.72
CA THR A 291 1.09 10.36 -2.39
C THR A 291 0.10 9.98 -1.30
N LEU A 292 0.62 9.38 -0.22
CA LEU A 292 -0.11 9.14 1.02
C LEU A 292 0.63 9.77 2.20
N GLY A 293 -0.10 10.30 3.19
CA GLY A 293 0.45 10.66 4.50
C GLY A 293 0.78 9.42 5.35
N GLY A 294 0.04 8.32 5.17
CA GLY A 294 0.28 7.01 5.76
C GLY A 294 -0.69 5.98 5.17
N LEU A 295 -0.35 4.69 5.25
CA LEU A 295 -1.17 3.59 4.74
C LEU A 295 -1.35 2.55 5.84
N GLU A 296 -2.59 2.24 6.21
CA GLU A 296 -2.95 1.18 7.13
C GLU A 296 -4.08 0.33 6.55
N VAL A 297 -3.74 -0.87 6.09
CA VAL A 297 -4.69 -1.87 5.56
C VAL A 297 -4.68 -3.06 6.50
N ILE A 298 -5.68 -3.13 7.37
CA ILE A 298 -5.66 -4.07 8.50
C ILE A 298 -6.95 -4.86 8.66
N ASN A 299 -6.82 -6.15 8.98
CA ASN A 299 -7.96 -7.03 9.28
C ASN A 299 -9.02 -7.11 8.16
N ASN A 300 -8.65 -6.93 6.89
CA ASN A 300 -9.57 -6.99 5.76
C ASN A 300 -9.63 -8.42 5.22
N GLY A 301 -10.54 -9.23 5.75
CA GLY A 301 -10.57 -10.66 5.48
C GLY A 301 -11.13 -11.08 4.12
N GLU A 302 -11.76 -10.16 3.38
CA GLU A 302 -12.22 -10.39 2.01
C GLU A 302 -11.28 -9.81 0.95
N LEU A 303 -10.22 -9.09 1.38
CA LEU A 303 -9.30 -8.43 0.47
C LEU A 303 -8.60 -9.45 -0.41
N THR A 304 -8.68 -9.29 -1.73
CA THR A 304 -7.94 -10.09 -2.70
C THR A 304 -6.87 -9.26 -3.40
N ASN A 305 -7.17 -7.99 -3.70
CA ASN A 305 -6.28 -7.11 -4.46
C ASN A 305 -6.09 -5.76 -3.75
N LEU A 306 -4.84 -5.37 -3.58
CA LEU A 306 -4.44 -4.02 -3.17
C LEU A 306 -3.60 -3.44 -4.30
N VAL A 307 -4.13 -2.46 -5.02
CA VAL A 307 -3.45 -1.81 -6.15
C VAL A 307 -2.88 -0.48 -5.68
N VAL A 308 -1.57 -0.31 -5.88
CA VAL A 308 -0.78 0.87 -5.45
C VAL A 308 0.23 1.29 -6.53
N ASP A 309 -0.05 0.96 -7.78
CA ASP A 309 0.93 1.01 -8.88
C ASP A 309 1.47 2.41 -9.14
N ASN A 310 0.68 3.45 -8.85
CA ASN A 310 1.05 4.86 -9.03
C ASN A 310 1.66 5.52 -7.79
N LEU A 311 1.73 4.81 -6.66
CA LEU A 311 2.15 5.37 -5.38
C LEU A 311 3.66 5.65 -5.38
N LYS A 312 4.06 6.91 -5.30
CA LYS A 312 5.46 7.36 -5.37
C LYS A 312 6.08 7.66 -4.02
N THR A 313 5.27 8.15 -3.08
CA THR A 313 5.74 8.61 -1.77
C THR A 313 4.73 8.27 -0.68
N VAL A 314 5.22 7.75 0.44
CA VAL A 314 4.47 7.68 1.69
C VAL A 314 5.18 8.53 2.75
N ASN A 315 4.53 9.62 3.16
CA ASN A 315 5.08 10.59 4.13
C ASN A 315 5.04 10.10 5.59
N GLY A 316 4.53 8.90 5.83
CA GLY A 316 4.41 8.30 7.15
C GLY A 316 4.53 6.79 7.10
N ASN A 317 3.76 6.09 7.94
CA ASN A 317 3.90 4.65 8.11
C ASN A 317 3.17 3.87 7.01
N ILE A 318 3.72 2.71 6.65
CA ILE A 318 3.01 1.66 5.91
C ILE A 318 2.77 0.51 6.88
N LYS A 319 1.51 0.13 7.06
CA LYS A 319 1.08 -1.01 7.85
C LYS A 319 0.08 -1.87 7.08
N ILE A 320 0.47 -3.09 6.76
CA ILE A 320 -0.40 -4.07 6.09
C ILE A 320 -0.43 -5.30 6.99
N SER A 321 -1.49 -5.47 7.76
CA SER A 321 -1.50 -6.50 8.81
C SER A 321 -2.79 -7.29 8.93
N ASN A 322 -2.68 -8.59 9.14
CA ASN A 322 -3.79 -9.48 9.47
C ASN A 322 -4.92 -9.48 8.41
N ASN A 323 -4.60 -9.28 7.13
CA ASN A 323 -5.58 -9.40 6.04
C ASN A 323 -5.76 -10.88 5.65
N VAL A 324 -6.12 -11.69 6.66
CA VAL A 324 -6.31 -13.14 6.53
C VAL A 324 -7.73 -13.42 6.07
N ALA A 325 -7.87 -14.33 5.10
CA ALA A 325 -9.17 -14.79 4.63
C ALA A 325 -10.11 -15.09 5.80
N SER A 326 -11.37 -14.63 5.73
CA SER A 326 -12.38 -14.88 6.76
C SER A 326 -12.72 -16.38 6.81
N SER A 327 -11.94 -17.13 7.57
CA SER A 327 -12.29 -18.50 7.90
C SER A 327 -13.37 -18.46 8.97
N GLY A 328 -14.58 -18.90 8.63
CA GLY A 328 -15.63 -19.12 9.63
C GLY A 328 -15.05 -19.87 10.84
N VAL A 329 -15.10 -19.23 12.01
CA VAL A 329 -14.84 -19.74 13.37
C VAL A 329 -13.75 -20.81 13.51
N GLY A 330 -12.53 -20.38 13.88
CA GLY A 330 -11.56 -21.24 14.56
C GLY A 330 -10.14 -20.65 14.59
N PHE A 331 -9.53 -20.59 15.78
CA PHE A 331 -8.15 -20.13 16.06
C PHE A 331 -7.03 -21.00 15.42
N PHE A 332 -7.40 -21.89 14.49
CA PHE A 332 -6.55 -22.87 13.80
C PHE A 332 -6.97 -23.07 12.34
N SER A 333 -7.49 -22.03 11.66
CA SER A 333 -7.84 -22.18 10.24
C SER A 333 -6.60 -22.14 9.36
N VAL A 334 -6.12 -23.34 9.04
CA VAL A 334 -5.40 -23.66 7.82
C VAL A 334 -6.44 -24.06 6.77
N ALA A 335 -6.37 -23.44 5.59
CA ALA A 335 -7.06 -23.80 4.33
C ALA A 335 -8.29 -22.98 3.87
N ASN A 336 -8.24 -21.64 3.89
CA ASN A 336 -8.99 -20.86 2.90
C ASN A 336 -8.03 -20.07 2.01
N THR A 337 -8.05 -20.35 0.69
CA THR A 337 -7.13 -19.83 -0.34
C THR A 337 -7.71 -18.64 -1.12
N THR A 338 -8.80 -18.02 -0.65
CA THR A 338 -9.54 -16.97 -1.37
C THR A 338 -9.29 -15.56 -0.83
N GLY A 339 -8.17 -15.33 -0.13
CA GLY A 339 -7.82 -14.02 0.47
C GLY A 339 -6.64 -13.31 -0.19
N PHE A 340 -6.05 -12.34 0.52
CA PHE A 340 -4.93 -11.50 0.09
C PHE A 340 -3.68 -12.35 -0.14
N THR A 341 -3.54 -12.88 -1.36
CA THR A 341 -2.55 -13.90 -1.76
C THR A 341 -1.37 -13.32 -2.54
N THR A 342 -1.60 -12.16 -3.16
CA THR A 342 -0.60 -11.41 -3.94
C THR A 342 -0.32 -10.11 -3.22
N PHE A 343 0.93 -9.91 -2.80
CA PHE A 343 1.35 -8.66 -2.20
C PHE A 343 1.61 -7.62 -3.30
N PRO A 344 1.20 -6.35 -3.13
CA PRO A 344 1.51 -5.30 -4.10
C PRO A 344 3.01 -5.09 -4.28
N SER A 345 3.44 -4.80 -5.51
CA SER A 345 4.85 -4.61 -5.85
C SER A 345 5.43 -3.27 -5.36
N PHE A 346 4.60 -2.23 -5.22
CA PHE A 346 5.04 -0.87 -4.96
C PHE A 346 6.12 -0.39 -5.96
N SER A 347 5.91 -0.68 -7.26
CA SER A 347 6.93 -0.50 -8.30
C SER A 347 7.40 0.95 -8.50
N GLU A 348 6.55 1.94 -8.23
CA GLU A 348 6.87 3.37 -8.36
C GLU A 348 7.25 4.04 -7.03
N LEU A 349 7.17 3.32 -5.91
CA LEU A 349 7.40 3.88 -4.57
C LEU A 349 8.90 4.07 -4.34
N THR A 350 9.34 5.33 -4.21
CA THR A 350 10.77 5.68 -4.09
C THR A 350 11.18 6.14 -2.69
N GLU A 351 10.23 6.64 -1.90
CA GLU A 351 10.48 7.21 -0.57
C GLU A 351 9.41 6.81 0.45
N ILE A 352 9.87 6.35 1.63
CA ILE A 352 9.02 6.08 2.80
C ILE A 352 9.57 6.86 4.00
N LYS A 353 8.77 7.78 4.55
CA LYS A 353 9.20 8.63 5.67
C LYS A 353 8.85 8.09 7.06
N GLY A 354 8.15 6.97 7.14
CA GLY A 354 7.79 6.31 8.38
C GLY A 354 8.21 4.85 8.43
N ASN A 355 7.65 4.14 9.40
CA ASN A 355 7.89 2.72 9.62
C ASN A 355 7.19 1.87 8.56
N VAL A 356 7.74 0.69 8.29
CA VAL A 356 7.09 -0.34 7.46
C VAL A 356 6.78 -1.53 8.37
N ASN A 357 5.51 -1.95 8.41
CA ASN A 357 5.07 -3.14 9.14
C ASN A 357 4.17 -4.00 8.26
N VAL A 358 4.65 -5.17 7.86
CA VAL A 358 3.90 -6.17 7.12
C VAL A 358 3.83 -7.41 8.00
N GLU A 359 2.66 -7.75 8.55
CA GLU A 359 2.57 -8.86 9.50
C GLU A 359 1.27 -9.65 9.45
N GLY A 360 1.35 -10.95 9.69
CA GLY A 360 0.17 -11.80 9.87
C GLY A 360 -0.70 -11.94 8.61
N ASN A 361 -0.20 -11.66 7.42
CA ASN A 361 -0.93 -11.86 6.17
C ASN A 361 -0.72 -13.31 5.68
N SER A 362 -1.24 -14.28 6.43
CA SER A 362 -0.87 -15.70 6.31
C SER A 362 -1.20 -16.40 4.98
N ALA A 363 -1.93 -15.74 4.08
CA ALA A 363 -2.31 -16.26 2.78
C ALA A 363 -1.33 -15.86 1.65
N LEU A 364 -0.37 -14.97 1.91
CA LEU A 364 0.59 -14.56 0.88
C LEU A 364 1.50 -15.72 0.50
N THR A 365 1.85 -15.75 -0.78
CA THR A 365 2.73 -16.75 -1.37
C THR A 365 4.04 -16.17 -1.87
N SER A 366 4.11 -14.84 -2.03
CA SER A 366 5.31 -14.12 -2.44
C SER A 366 5.21 -12.67 -1.98
N ILE A 367 6.36 -12.05 -1.73
CA ILE A 367 6.50 -10.62 -1.52
C ILE A 367 7.70 -10.16 -2.36
N GLU A 368 7.43 -9.49 -3.46
CA GLU A 368 8.43 -8.88 -4.34
C GLU A 368 8.15 -7.39 -4.42
N ALA A 369 8.58 -6.64 -3.41
CA ALA A 369 8.05 -5.32 -3.14
C ALA A 369 9.10 -4.31 -2.68
N PHE A 370 8.78 -3.02 -2.84
CA PHE A 370 9.61 -1.90 -2.35
C PHE A 370 11.01 -1.82 -2.98
N ASN A 371 11.27 -2.54 -4.06
CA ASN A 371 12.58 -2.55 -4.71
C ASN A 371 12.92 -1.23 -5.42
N ALA A 372 11.95 -0.35 -5.65
CA ALA A 372 12.21 1.02 -6.13
C ALA A 372 12.56 2.01 -5.00
N VAL A 373 12.36 1.62 -3.73
CA VAL A 373 12.61 2.50 -2.58
C VAL A 373 14.11 2.73 -2.42
N THR A 374 14.50 4.00 -2.31
CA THR A 374 15.91 4.39 -2.16
C THR A 374 16.26 4.87 -0.76
N SER A 375 15.26 5.33 0.00
CA SER A 375 15.41 5.88 1.36
C SER A 375 14.23 5.53 2.25
N ILE A 376 14.55 5.14 3.49
CA ILE A 376 13.59 4.94 4.59
C ILE A 376 14.03 5.82 5.77
N THR A 377 13.16 6.71 6.24
CA THR A 377 13.45 7.54 7.43
C THR A 377 12.69 7.12 8.69
N GLY A 378 11.97 6.00 8.61
CA GLY A 378 11.35 5.33 9.75
C GLY A 378 12.33 4.66 10.70
N GLU A 379 11.86 4.41 11.92
CA GLU A 379 12.64 3.72 12.96
C GLU A 379 12.66 2.21 12.78
N ASN A 380 11.63 1.61 12.18
CA ASN A 380 11.47 0.16 12.10
C ASN A 380 10.97 -0.28 10.72
N VAL A 381 11.53 -1.38 10.23
CA VAL A 381 10.99 -2.20 9.15
C VAL A 381 10.74 -3.59 9.69
N THR A 382 9.51 -4.07 9.56
CA THR A 382 9.04 -5.33 10.14
C THR A 382 8.32 -6.16 9.08
N PHE A 383 8.78 -7.40 8.91
CA PHE A 383 8.13 -8.47 8.15
C PHE A 383 8.00 -9.65 9.09
N ASN A 384 6.77 -10.04 9.41
CA ASN A 384 6.54 -11.11 10.37
C ASN A 384 5.33 -11.98 10.01
N ASN A 385 5.56 -13.28 9.84
CA ASN A 385 4.51 -14.29 9.75
C ASN A 385 3.49 -14.01 8.62
N ASN A 386 3.98 -13.79 7.40
CA ASN A 386 3.17 -13.46 6.23
C ASN A 386 2.85 -14.67 5.33
N GLY A 387 2.78 -15.87 5.90
CA GLY A 387 2.50 -17.09 5.16
C GLY A 387 3.75 -17.86 4.76
N SER A 388 3.59 -18.80 3.83
CA SER A 388 4.66 -19.66 3.32
C SER A 388 5.11 -19.13 1.95
N LEU A 389 6.14 -18.29 1.95
CA LEU A 389 6.57 -17.55 0.78
C LEU A 389 7.47 -18.39 -0.13
N SER A 390 7.28 -18.29 -1.44
CA SER A 390 8.26 -18.77 -2.43
C SER A 390 9.44 -17.80 -2.54
N VAL A 391 9.17 -16.51 -2.36
CA VAL A 391 10.15 -15.43 -2.43
C VAL A 391 9.77 -14.30 -1.47
N LEU A 392 10.79 -13.76 -0.82
CA LEU A 392 10.77 -12.50 -0.09
C LEU A 392 11.91 -11.64 -0.64
N ASP A 393 11.59 -10.77 -1.59
CA ASP A 393 12.52 -9.88 -2.27
C ASP A 393 12.16 -8.41 -1.99
N ILE A 394 12.93 -7.73 -1.13
CA ILE A 394 12.56 -6.42 -0.59
C ILE A 394 13.72 -5.41 -0.48
N PHE A 395 13.42 -4.13 -0.76
CA PHE A 395 14.30 -2.99 -0.45
C PHE A 395 15.72 -3.04 -1.05
N ASN A 396 15.93 -3.68 -2.21
CA ASN A 396 17.28 -3.83 -2.75
C ASN A 396 17.96 -2.52 -3.15
N ASN A 397 17.20 -1.47 -3.48
CA ASN A 397 17.74 -0.15 -3.83
C ASN A 397 17.87 0.81 -2.64
N VAL A 398 17.50 0.40 -1.43
CA VAL A 398 17.66 1.25 -0.25
C VAL A 398 19.16 1.39 0.03
N THR A 399 19.66 2.62 -0.05
CA THR A 399 21.05 2.95 0.28
C THR A 399 21.19 3.46 1.70
N GLU A 400 20.13 4.08 2.21
CA GLU A 400 20.08 4.69 3.51
C GLU A 400 18.77 4.39 4.24
N ALA A 401 18.87 3.85 5.46
CA ALA A 401 17.74 3.59 6.34
C ALA A 401 18.04 4.12 7.74
N GLY A 402 17.38 5.21 8.14
CA GLY A 402 17.52 5.72 9.50
C GLY A 402 16.80 7.03 9.75
N VAL A 403 16.50 7.26 11.03
CA VAL A 403 15.84 8.48 11.52
C VAL A 403 16.88 9.51 11.96
N GLN A 404 16.64 10.77 11.63
CA GLN A 404 17.42 11.88 12.16
C GLN A 404 16.92 12.21 13.57
N VAL A 405 17.74 11.92 14.59
CA VAL A 405 17.42 12.21 16.01
C VAL A 405 17.83 13.63 16.38
N SER A 406 18.93 14.11 15.80
CA SER A 406 19.39 15.49 15.94
C SER A 406 20.22 15.90 14.71
N GLN A 407 20.64 17.16 14.64
CA GLN A 407 21.57 17.63 13.61
C GLN A 407 22.95 16.93 13.63
N PHE A 408 23.27 16.19 14.69
CA PHE A 408 24.53 15.47 14.87
C PHE A 408 24.38 13.96 15.04
N THR A 409 23.14 13.44 15.09
CA THR A 409 22.89 12.04 15.42
C THR A 409 21.82 11.47 14.52
N ARG A 410 22.19 10.42 13.79
CA ARG A 410 21.28 9.55 13.04
C ARG A 410 21.20 8.21 13.77
N LYS A 411 20.01 7.66 13.87
CA LYS A 411 19.77 6.30 14.36
C LYS A 411 19.35 5.45 13.17
N ASN A 412 20.14 4.43 12.84
CA ASN A 412 19.84 3.54 11.73
C ASN A 412 18.55 2.74 12.02
N THR A 413 17.79 2.47 10.97
CA THR A 413 16.51 1.76 11.05
C THR A 413 16.72 0.35 11.59
N LYS A 414 15.83 -0.08 12.48
CA LYS A 414 15.78 -1.46 12.96
C LYS A 414 15.09 -2.34 11.93
N LEU A 415 15.69 -3.48 11.61
CA LEU A 415 15.16 -4.46 10.67
C LEU A 415 14.76 -5.71 11.44
N TYR A 416 13.49 -6.10 11.34
CA TYR A 416 12.97 -7.32 11.95
C TYR A 416 12.27 -8.14 10.87
N VAL A 417 12.89 -9.22 10.43
CA VAL A 417 12.35 -10.13 9.41
C VAL A 417 12.29 -11.52 10.00
N VAL A 418 11.08 -12.00 10.27
CA VAL A 418 10.82 -13.34 10.78
C VAL A 418 9.80 -14.00 9.87
N GLU A 419 10.30 -14.75 8.89
CA GLU A 419 9.49 -15.21 7.76
C GLU A 419 9.82 -16.64 7.36
N LYS A 420 8.83 -17.28 6.74
CA LYS A 420 9.01 -18.56 6.08
C LYS A 420 9.16 -18.32 4.59
N THR A 421 10.34 -18.54 4.02
CA THR A 421 10.56 -18.34 2.58
C THR A 421 11.58 -19.32 1.98
N ASN A 422 11.36 -19.74 0.73
CA ASN A 422 12.37 -20.50 -0.03
C ASN A 422 13.52 -19.58 -0.47
N TRP A 423 13.27 -18.29 -0.64
CA TRP A 423 14.28 -17.33 -1.06
C TRP A 423 14.08 -16.02 -0.34
N PHE A 424 15.09 -15.61 0.42
CA PHE A 424 15.21 -14.27 0.95
C PHE A 424 16.23 -13.49 0.12
N ASN A 425 15.86 -12.32 -0.36
CA ASN A 425 16.75 -11.32 -0.91
C ASN A 425 16.32 -9.94 -0.39
N GLY A 426 17.26 -9.13 0.09
CA GLY A 426 16.88 -7.78 0.44
C GLY A 426 18.00 -6.87 0.92
N PHE A 427 17.71 -5.57 0.89
CA PHE A 427 18.64 -4.54 1.37
C PHE A 427 20.04 -4.62 0.73
N SER A 428 20.13 -5.09 -0.52
CA SER A 428 21.41 -5.30 -1.22
C SER A 428 22.32 -4.07 -1.22
N ASN A 429 21.75 -2.87 -1.39
CA ASN A 429 22.49 -1.62 -1.44
C ASN A 429 22.61 -0.87 -0.09
N LEU A 430 22.07 -1.43 1.00
CA LEU A 430 22.07 -0.76 2.30
C LEU A 430 23.49 -0.69 2.86
N LEU A 431 23.99 0.51 3.12
CA LEU A 431 25.39 0.72 3.56
C LEU A 431 25.59 0.50 5.06
N GLU A 432 24.66 1.00 5.88
CA GLU A 432 24.72 0.94 7.34
C GLU A 432 23.40 0.42 7.93
N GLY A 433 23.49 -0.66 8.69
CA GLY A 433 22.38 -1.27 9.42
C GLY A 433 22.22 -0.71 10.83
N GLY A 434 20.98 -0.73 11.34
CA GLY A 434 20.71 -0.53 12.75
C GLY A 434 20.78 -1.85 13.52
N ASP A 435 19.71 -2.13 14.25
CA ASP A 435 19.49 -3.42 14.88
C ASP A 435 18.80 -4.36 13.90
N ILE A 436 19.50 -5.40 13.47
CA ILE A 436 19.03 -6.34 12.46
C ILE A 436 18.72 -7.68 13.13
N THR A 437 17.49 -8.14 12.99
CA THR A 437 17.03 -9.47 13.40
C THR A 437 16.42 -10.17 12.19
N LEU A 438 17.05 -11.26 11.76
CA LEU A 438 16.64 -12.07 10.63
C LEU A 438 16.48 -13.52 11.09
N GLU A 439 15.27 -14.05 10.95
CA GLU A 439 14.93 -15.44 11.20
C GLU A 439 14.19 -15.96 9.98
N ILE A 440 14.94 -16.57 9.07
CA ILE A 440 14.41 -17.13 7.84
C ILE A 440 14.25 -18.63 8.02
N LYS A 441 13.01 -19.08 7.91
CA LYS A 441 12.60 -20.47 8.07
C LYS A 441 12.21 -21.06 6.74
N ASP A 442 12.33 -22.36 6.67
CA ASP A 442 11.74 -23.14 5.59
C ASP A 442 10.19 -23.04 5.63
N PRO A 443 9.53 -22.73 4.49
CA PRO A 443 8.07 -22.78 4.31
C PRO A 443 7.36 -24.05 4.75
N THR A 444 8.06 -25.19 4.79
CA THR A 444 7.49 -26.48 5.22
C THR A 444 7.74 -26.82 6.69
N ALA A 445 8.45 -25.97 7.43
CA ALA A 445 8.65 -26.14 8.86
C ALA A 445 7.33 -25.91 9.63
N ASP A 446 6.82 -26.99 10.24
CA ASP A 446 5.68 -26.94 11.16
C ASP A 446 6.04 -26.13 12.42
N ASP A 447 5.15 -25.24 12.85
CA ASP A 447 5.35 -24.37 14.03
C ASP A 447 5.28 -25.11 15.39
N GLY A 448 5.25 -26.44 15.40
CA GLY A 448 5.12 -27.24 16.62
C GLY A 448 5.23 -28.76 16.49
N GLY A 449 5.74 -29.28 15.36
CA GLY A 449 5.86 -30.72 15.11
C GLY A 449 7.31 -31.19 15.12
N PHE A 450 7.60 -32.29 15.84
CA PHE A 450 8.89 -32.99 15.73
C PHE A 450 9.17 -33.32 14.26
N GLY A 451 10.31 -32.81 13.77
CA GLY A 451 10.67 -32.78 12.36
C GLY A 451 10.49 -34.11 11.63
N LEU A 452 9.76 -34.03 10.52
CA LEU A 452 9.95 -34.91 9.39
C LEU A 452 10.64 -34.08 8.31
N PHE A 453 11.84 -34.53 7.96
CA PHE A 453 12.74 -34.11 6.89
C PHE A 453 12.15 -33.06 5.92
N SER A 454 12.58 -31.81 6.08
CA SER A 454 12.47 -30.84 4.98
C SER A 454 13.59 -31.09 3.97
N THR A 455 13.23 -31.11 2.69
CA THR A 455 14.15 -31.11 1.55
C THR A 455 14.18 -29.75 0.86
N VAL A 456 13.64 -28.71 1.50
CA VAL A 456 13.42 -27.40 0.88
C VAL A 456 14.69 -26.57 0.96
N VAL A 457 14.98 -25.94 -0.17
CA VAL A 457 16.18 -25.16 -0.46
C VAL A 457 15.91 -23.73 -0.03
N VAL A 458 16.34 -23.32 1.16
CA VAL A 458 16.31 -21.89 1.53
C VAL A 458 17.56 -21.21 0.97
N LYS A 459 17.36 -20.27 0.06
CA LYS A 459 18.39 -19.38 -0.49
C LYS A 459 18.38 -18.06 0.27
N PHE A 460 19.55 -17.62 0.75
CA PHE A 460 19.69 -16.38 1.51
C PHE A 460 20.64 -15.41 0.80
N GLU A 461 20.11 -14.28 0.36
CA GLU A 461 20.83 -13.20 -0.31
C GLU A 461 20.49 -11.84 0.31
N GLY A 462 21.34 -10.84 0.08
CA GLY A 462 21.07 -9.47 0.49
C GLY A 462 22.17 -8.85 1.35
N PHE A 463 21.98 -7.60 1.75
CA PHE A 463 22.95 -6.85 2.58
C PHE A 463 24.39 -6.85 2.02
N SER A 464 24.56 -7.02 0.71
CA SER A 464 25.87 -7.23 0.08
C SER A 464 26.78 -6.00 0.19
N SER A 465 26.19 -4.80 0.20
CA SER A 465 26.90 -3.52 0.33
C SER A 465 27.08 -3.05 1.78
N MET A 466 26.52 -3.77 2.76
CA MET A 466 26.53 -3.35 4.15
C MET A 466 27.91 -3.46 4.75
N THR A 467 28.45 -2.35 5.25
CA THR A 467 29.78 -2.31 5.89
C THR A 467 29.71 -2.32 7.41
N LYS A 468 28.60 -1.83 7.97
CA LYS A 468 28.42 -1.64 9.42
C LYS A 468 27.00 -1.98 9.85
N ALA A 469 26.84 -2.48 11.07
CA ALA A 469 25.54 -2.59 11.73
C ALA A 469 25.64 -2.27 13.23
N THR A 470 24.57 -1.83 13.89
CA THR A 470 24.56 -1.72 15.36
C THR A 470 24.58 -3.09 16.02
N ARG A 471 23.76 -4.02 15.49
CA ARG A 471 23.62 -5.39 15.98
C ARG A 471 23.14 -6.29 14.85
N LEU A 472 23.61 -7.53 14.85
CA LEU A 472 23.13 -8.58 13.96
C LEU A 472 22.68 -9.81 14.75
N ARG A 473 21.41 -10.15 14.65
CA ARG A 473 20.86 -11.45 15.06
C ARG A 473 20.42 -12.18 13.80
N LEU A 474 21.11 -13.25 13.51
CA LEU A 474 20.91 -14.04 12.31
C LEU A 474 20.68 -15.49 12.70
N THR A 475 19.46 -15.95 12.46
CA THR A 475 19.10 -17.37 12.54
C THR A 475 19.10 -17.91 11.13
N VAL A 476 20.23 -18.49 10.72
CA VAL A 476 20.35 -19.16 9.43
C VAL A 476 19.77 -20.56 9.62
N GLY A 477 18.53 -20.78 9.15
CA GLY A 477 17.88 -22.09 9.22
C GLY A 477 18.56 -23.16 8.36
N ASP A 478 17.78 -24.13 7.86
CA ASP A 478 18.24 -25.10 6.86
C ASP A 478 18.38 -24.41 5.48
N VAL A 479 19.36 -23.52 5.36
CA VAL A 479 19.74 -22.90 4.10
C VAL A 479 20.57 -23.88 3.26
N THR A 480 20.65 -23.59 1.97
CA THR A 480 21.47 -24.32 1.00
C THR A 480 22.50 -23.41 0.34
N GLU A 481 22.20 -22.12 0.25
CA GLU A 481 23.07 -21.08 -0.27
C GLU A 481 23.00 -19.86 0.66
N PHE A 482 24.16 -19.32 1.01
CA PHE A 482 24.28 -18.14 1.86
C PHE A 482 25.23 -17.12 1.23
N ASN A 483 24.67 -16.05 0.67
CA ASN A 483 25.40 -14.97 0.03
C ASN A 483 24.89 -13.60 0.53
N ALA A 484 25.24 -13.28 1.76
CA ALA A 484 24.87 -12.02 2.39
C ALA A 484 25.99 -11.47 3.28
N PHE A 485 25.94 -10.17 3.55
CA PHE A 485 26.89 -9.46 4.42
C PHE A 485 28.35 -9.50 3.94
N ASN A 486 28.57 -9.57 2.63
CA ASN A 486 29.88 -9.69 1.99
C ASN A 486 30.88 -8.59 2.38
N ALA A 487 30.36 -7.37 2.59
CA ALA A 487 31.15 -6.20 2.94
C ALA A 487 31.13 -5.90 4.46
N LEU A 488 30.47 -6.71 5.29
CA LEU A 488 30.28 -6.39 6.70
C LEU A 488 31.61 -6.48 7.44
N GLU A 489 32.03 -5.34 7.97
CA GLU A 489 33.34 -5.18 8.58
C GLU A 489 33.26 -4.87 10.07
N ASP A 490 32.24 -4.12 10.51
CA ASP A 490 32.15 -3.67 11.91
C ASP A 490 30.75 -3.81 12.49
N LEU A 491 30.70 -4.06 13.81
CA LEU A 491 29.49 -3.96 14.62
C LEU A 491 29.68 -2.81 15.63
N LEU A 492 28.82 -1.78 15.52
CA LEU A 492 28.89 -0.52 16.24
C LEU A 492 27.74 -0.37 17.25
N PRO A 493 27.84 -1.03 18.40
CA PRO A 493 26.74 -1.03 19.35
C PRO A 493 26.52 0.29 20.07
N THR A 494 25.29 0.44 20.54
CA THR A 494 24.94 1.47 21.52
C THR A 494 25.16 0.95 22.95
N PHE A 495 25.38 1.87 23.90
CA PHE A 495 25.78 1.56 25.29
C PHE A 495 24.80 0.67 26.07
N ASP A 496 23.57 0.48 25.58
CA ASP A 496 22.50 -0.24 26.29
C ASP A 496 22.44 -1.75 25.95
N ASP A 497 23.18 -2.23 24.94
CA ASP A 497 23.10 -3.61 24.46
C ASP A 497 24.34 -4.43 24.83
N LEU A 498 24.10 -5.65 25.35
CA LEU A 498 25.17 -6.58 25.76
C LEU A 498 25.54 -7.59 24.65
N SER A 499 24.62 -7.97 23.75
CA SER A 499 24.87 -8.96 22.67
C SER A 499 24.85 -8.31 21.29
N TYR A 500 25.92 -8.53 20.52
CA TYR A 500 26.18 -7.79 19.26
C TYR A 500 26.07 -8.65 18.02
N LEU A 501 26.50 -9.90 18.14
CA LEU A 501 26.26 -10.95 17.16
C LEU A 501 25.56 -12.12 17.84
N THR A 502 24.40 -12.49 17.33
CA THR A 502 23.84 -13.82 17.55
C THR A 502 23.81 -14.51 16.20
N LEU A 503 24.56 -15.60 16.04
CA LEU A 503 24.61 -16.39 14.83
C LEU A 503 24.19 -17.83 15.13
N ALA A 504 23.00 -18.20 14.67
CA ALA A 504 22.57 -19.59 14.64
C ALA A 504 23.08 -20.20 13.32
N VAL A 505 24.03 -21.14 13.41
CA VAL A 505 24.68 -21.72 12.22
C VAL A 505 23.78 -22.77 11.57
N PRO A 506 23.87 -22.95 10.24
CA PRO A 506 23.12 -23.99 9.53
C PRO A 506 23.41 -25.37 10.11
N LYS A 507 22.38 -26.23 10.16
CA LYS A 507 22.56 -27.64 10.50
C LYS A 507 23.33 -28.40 9.42
N ASN A 508 23.14 -28.02 8.16
CA ASN A 508 23.85 -28.61 7.03
C ASN A 508 25.29 -28.10 6.99
N THR A 509 26.25 -29.01 7.20
CA THR A 509 27.68 -28.69 7.20
C THR A 509 28.27 -28.41 5.82
N ASP A 510 27.53 -28.68 4.75
CA ASP A 510 27.96 -28.39 3.38
C ASP A 510 27.76 -26.90 3.02
N VAL A 511 26.99 -26.15 3.82
CA VAL A 511 26.82 -24.72 3.63
C VAL A 511 27.97 -23.98 4.30
N THR A 512 28.75 -23.28 3.49
CA THR A 512 29.80 -22.39 3.97
C THR A 512 29.27 -20.98 4.18
N LEU A 513 29.79 -20.29 5.18
CA LEU A 513 29.43 -18.90 5.49
C LEU A 513 30.52 -17.93 4.98
N CYS A 514 31.07 -18.19 3.79
CA CYS A 514 32.21 -17.45 3.25
C CYS A 514 31.94 -15.97 3.03
N SER A 515 30.70 -15.62 2.69
CA SER A 515 30.27 -14.24 2.49
C SER A 515 30.41 -13.41 3.77
N ILE A 516 30.24 -13.98 4.96
CA ILE A 516 30.41 -13.27 6.25
C ILE A 516 31.79 -13.51 6.89
N SER A 517 32.75 -14.06 6.15
CA SER A 517 34.09 -14.43 6.67
C SER A 517 34.88 -13.25 7.24
N THR A 518 34.73 -12.05 6.67
CA THR A 518 35.43 -10.84 7.11
C THR A 518 35.13 -10.52 8.59
N ILE A 519 33.86 -10.38 8.95
CA ILE A 519 33.46 -10.08 10.33
C ILE A 519 33.76 -11.26 11.27
N LEU A 520 33.56 -12.52 10.83
CA LEU A 520 33.86 -13.69 11.66
C LEU A 520 35.36 -13.82 11.97
N SER A 521 36.22 -13.50 11.02
CA SER A 521 37.68 -13.50 11.21
C SER A 521 38.11 -12.41 12.19
N LYS A 522 37.57 -11.19 12.05
CA LYS A 522 37.81 -10.10 13.01
C LYS A 522 37.35 -10.47 14.42
N ILE A 523 36.20 -11.14 14.53
CA ILE A 523 35.68 -11.64 15.81
C ILE A 523 36.65 -12.64 16.44
N LYS A 524 37.08 -13.65 15.67
CA LYS A 524 38.01 -14.68 16.14
C LYS A 524 39.35 -14.09 16.62
N ASN A 525 39.81 -13.04 15.96
CA ASN A 525 41.08 -12.38 16.25
C ASN A 525 40.98 -11.23 17.28
N ASP A 526 39.80 -10.97 17.85
CA ASP A 526 39.54 -9.83 18.77
C ASP A 526 39.86 -8.45 18.14
N GLU A 527 39.65 -8.32 16.84
CA GLU A 527 40.00 -7.12 16.04
C GLU A 527 38.89 -6.06 16.02
N LEU A 528 37.72 -6.33 16.60
CA LEU A 528 36.61 -5.37 16.64
C LEU A 528 36.83 -4.24 17.67
N GLY A 529 37.80 -4.36 18.58
CA GLY A 529 38.27 -3.25 19.42
C GLY A 529 37.38 -2.84 20.61
N ASN A 530 36.36 -3.63 20.99
CA ASN A 530 35.53 -3.40 22.19
C ASN A 530 35.56 -4.65 23.09
N PRO A 531 36.11 -4.57 24.31
CA PRO A 531 36.28 -5.74 25.18
C PRO A 531 34.96 -6.32 25.73
N ASN A 532 33.82 -5.67 25.48
CA ASN A 532 32.51 -6.10 25.97
C ASN A 532 31.72 -6.94 24.96
N TYR A 533 32.29 -7.31 23.80
CA TYR A 533 31.56 -8.05 22.77
C TYR A 533 30.99 -9.39 23.29
N ILE A 534 29.67 -9.49 23.50
CA ILE A 534 29.02 -10.81 23.62
C ILE A 534 28.63 -11.28 22.22
N ILE A 535 29.27 -12.37 21.82
CA ILE A 535 29.00 -13.13 20.60
C ILE A 535 28.37 -14.44 21.02
N ASN A 536 27.16 -14.71 20.54
CA ASN A 536 26.46 -15.96 20.76
C ASN A 536 26.45 -16.74 19.45
N ILE A 537 27.29 -17.76 19.35
CA ILE A 537 27.20 -18.74 18.27
C ILE A 537 26.37 -19.90 18.77
N GLN A 538 25.35 -20.27 18.00
CA GLN A 538 24.40 -21.31 18.37
C GLN A 538 24.37 -22.40 17.32
N ALA A 539 24.31 -23.65 17.78
CA ALA A 539 24.11 -24.82 16.94
C ALA A 539 22.81 -25.52 17.31
N VAL A 540 22.19 -26.19 16.33
CA VAL A 540 21.00 -27.00 16.54
C VAL A 540 21.37 -28.26 17.32
N ASN A 541 20.76 -28.46 18.49
CA ASN A 541 20.94 -29.68 19.28
C ASN A 541 20.12 -30.86 18.72
N GLU A 542 20.24 -32.03 19.34
CA GLU A 542 19.51 -33.25 18.95
C GLU A 542 17.97 -33.11 18.98
N TRP A 543 17.46 -32.10 19.69
CA TRP A 543 16.04 -31.80 19.85
C TRP A 543 15.53 -30.75 18.85
N GLY A 544 16.40 -30.19 17.99
CA GLY A 544 16.04 -29.13 17.05
C GLY A 544 16.12 -27.71 17.63
N TRP A 545 16.66 -27.53 18.84
CA TRP A 545 16.75 -26.23 19.50
C TRP A 545 18.15 -25.65 19.36
N TYR A 546 18.22 -24.34 19.10
CA TYR A 546 19.49 -23.61 19.12
C TYR A 546 20.03 -23.48 20.55
N GLN A 547 21.28 -23.89 20.76
CA GLN A 547 22.00 -23.73 22.01
C GLN A 547 23.37 -23.13 21.75
N ASN A 548 23.84 -22.32 22.70
CA ASN A 548 25.17 -21.74 22.64
C ASN A 548 26.23 -22.84 22.57
N VAL A 549 27.17 -22.71 21.64
CA VAL A 549 28.32 -23.61 21.54
C VAL A 549 29.34 -23.31 22.63
N GLU A 550 30.04 -24.33 23.12
CA GLU A 550 31.09 -24.16 24.15
C GLU A 550 32.34 -23.47 23.59
N ASP A 551 32.69 -23.72 22.32
CA ASP A 551 33.85 -23.13 21.64
C ASP A 551 33.41 -22.41 20.35
N ALA A 552 33.18 -21.11 20.47
CA ALA A 552 32.74 -20.26 19.35
C ALA A 552 33.80 -20.20 18.22
N ASN A 553 35.09 -20.22 18.56
CA ASN A 553 36.16 -20.13 17.57
C ASN A 553 36.26 -21.41 16.72
N ALA A 554 36.11 -22.57 17.35
CA ALA A 554 36.06 -23.84 16.63
C ALA A 554 34.85 -23.90 15.67
N THR A 555 33.70 -23.37 16.07
CA THR A 555 32.53 -23.29 15.18
C THR A 555 32.74 -22.30 14.03
N ILE A 556 33.39 -21.16 14.26
CA ILE A 556 33.78 -20.22 13.19
C ILE A 556 34.69 -20.94 12.17
N ASP A 557 35.69 -21.67 12.65
CA ASP A 557 36.60 -22.41 11.77
C ASP A 557 35.87 -23.46 10.93
N GLN A 558 34.89 -24.14 11.53
CA GLN A 558 34.07 -25.12 10.83
C GLN A 558 33.24 -24.49 9.70
N VAL A 559 32.54 -23.38 9.95
CA VAL A 559 31.67 -22.75 8.93
C VAL A 559 32.47 -22.03 7.84
N LEU A 560 33.76 -21.78 8.06
CA LEU A 560 34.68 -21.18 7.10
C LEU A 560 35.62 -22.19 6.41
N ALA A 561 35.60 -23.47 6.81
CA ALA A 561 36.54 -24.48 6.31
C ALA A 561 36.50 -24.72 4.79
N GLY A 562 35.39 -24.40 4.13
CA GLY A 562 35.21 -24.55 2.69
C GLY A 562 35.37 -23.25 1.88
N CYS A 563 35.96 -22.20 2.45
CA CYS A 563 36.11 -20.89 1.80
C CYS A 563 37.44 -20.68 1.05
N GLU A 564 38.29 -21.71 0.97
CA GLU A 564 39.61 -21.69 0.31
C GLU A 564 39.54 -21.76 -1.24
#